data_AF-A0A353YZZ8-F1
#
_entry.id   AF-A0A353YZZ8-F1
#
_cell.length_a   1.000
_cell.length_b   1.000
_cell.length_c   1.000
_cell.angle_alpha   90.00
_cell.angle_beta   90.00
_cell.angle_gamma   90.00
#
_symmetry.space_group_name_H-M   'P 1'
#
loop_
_entity.id
_entity.type
_entity.pdbx_description
1 polymer ?
#
loop_
_entity_poly.entity_id
_entity_poly.type
_entity_poly.pdbx_seq_one_letter_code
_entity_poly.pdbx_strand_id
1 'polypeptide(L)'
;FYDEKILGSNMVPVCSRKLKGEMLQKYVERGDIVYFGIDETEFHRAGRINMIYTGFGVWSKFPLIEQKITKEQVKEKINEIGIEIPVMYKMGFKHNNCSGGCVRQGKASWKLLLETMPDVYAERERLEREFSEKAGKKCTFLKGVSLQQVREAIEMQPDLFNDEDLDGIDCMGFCENMF
;
A
#
# COMPACT_ATOMS: atom_id res chain seq x y z
N PHE A 1 0.22 -12.71 8.50
CA PHE A 1 0.28 -13.66 7.38
C PHE A 1 0.06 -15.08 7.84
N TYR A 2 0.77 -15.55 8.86
CA TYR A 2 0.60 -16.92 9.38
C TYR A 2 -0.83 -17.24 9.86
N ASP A 3 -1.47 -16.32 10.60
CA ASP A 3 -2.87 -16.51 11.08
C ASP A 3 -3.86 -16.67 9.94
N GLU A 4 -3.58 -16.01 8.80
CA GLU A 4 -4.42 -16.01 7.60
C GLU A 4 -4.02 -17.11 6.62
N LYS A 5 -2.96 -17.88 6.94
CA LYS A 5 -2.38 -18.95 6.11
C LYS A 5 -2.07 -18.50 4.67
N ILE A 6 -1.83 -17.21 4.47
CA ILE A 6 -1.50 -16.61 3.18
C ILE A 6 -0.46 -15.50 3.36
N LEU A 7 0.55 -15.51 2.49
CA LEU A 7 1.47 -14.40 2.36
C LEU A 7 0.74 -13.25 1.65
N GLY A 8 0.70 -12.08 2.27
CA GLY A 8 0.16 -10.90 1.59
C GLY A 8 0.94 -10.64 0.31
N SER A 9 0.27 -10.23 -0.75
CA SER A 9 0.91 -10.00 -2.05
C SER A 9 0.33 -8.78 -2.73
N ASN A 10 0.91 -8.44 -3.87
CA ASN A 10 0.39 -7.39 -4.73
C ASN A 10 -0.99 -7.76 -5.29
N MET A 11 -1.45 -9.00 -5.14
CA MET A 11 -2.81 -9.42 -5.49
C MET A 11 -3.73 -9.53 -4.27
N VAL A 12 -3.18 -9.89 -3.10
CA VAL A 12 -3.96 -10.16 -1.88
C VAL A 12 -3.41 -9.31 -0.72
N PRO A 13 -3.85 -8.04 -0.58
CA PRO A 13 -3.39 -7.16 0.48
C PRO A 13 -4.12 -7.44 1.81
N VAL A 14 -3.83 -8.57 2.44
CA VAL A 14 -4.41 -8.96 3.74
C VAL A 14 -4.23 -7.90 4.81
N CYS A 15 -3.09 -7.18 4.80
CA CYS A 15 -2.83 -6.08 5.70
C CYS A 15 -3.85 -4.94 5.54
N SER A 16 -4.25 -4.62 4.31
CA SER A 16 -5.23 -3.57 4.03
C SER A 16 -6.62 -3.94 4.56
N ARG A 17 -7.04 -5.19 4.36
CA ARG A 17 -8.29 -5.71 4.91
C ARG A 17 -8.29 -5.66 6.45
N LYS A 18 -7.34 -6.33 7.09
CA LYS A 18 -7.35 -6.52 8.54
C LYS A 18 -6.98 -5.28 9.33
N LEU A 19 -5.90 -4.60 8.93
CA LEU A 19 -5.34 -3.51 9.73
C LEU A 19 -5.99 -2.16 9.44
N LYS A 20 -6.70 -2.02 8.31
CA LYS A 20 -7.37 -0.76 7.95
C LYS A 20 -8.88 -0.92 7.91
N GLY A 21 -9.38 -1.84 7.08
CA GLY A 21 -10.81 -2.04 6.87
C GLY A 21 -11.55 -2.50 8.11
N GLU A 22 -11.21 -3.70 8.58
CA GLU A 22 -11.83 -4.32 9.76
C GLU A 22 -11.65 -3.44 11.00
N MET A 23 -10.48 -2.80 11.15
CA MET A 23 -10.23 -1.87 12.26
C MET A 23 -11.14 -0.65 12.21
N LEU A 24 -11.27 0.02 11.06
CA LEU A 24 -12.16 1.18 10.94
C LEU A 24 -13.61 0.77 11.18
N GLN A 25 -14.07 -0.33 10.56
CA GLN A 25 -15.42 -0.86 10.73
C GLN A 25 -15.75 -1.24 12.17
N LYS A 26 -14.76 -1.61 12.97
CA LYS A 26 -14.93 -1.92 14.40
C LYS A 26 -15.22 -0.68 15.26
N TYR A 27 -14.73 0.49 14.87
CA TYR A 27 -14.80 1.71 15.69
C TYR A 27 -15.80 2.75 15.19
N VAL A 28 -16.29 2.63 13.97
CA VAL A 28 -17.33 3.53 13.45
C VAL A 28 -18.70 3.12 13.97
N GLU A 29 -19.50 4.11 14.32
CA GLU A 29 -20.88 3.96 14.74
C GLU A 29 -21.84 4.61 13.74
N ARG A 30 -23.09 4.17 13.78
CA ARG A 30 -24.13 4.77 12.93
C ARG A 30 -24.26 6.25 13.28
N GLY A 31 -24.18 7.10 12.26
CA GLY A 31 -24.18 8.55 12.43
C GLY A 31 -22.79 9.19 12.39
N ASP A 32 -21.72 8.39 12.36
CA ASP A 32 -20.38 8.94 12.19
C ASP A 32 -20.17 9.50 10.79
N ILE A 33 -19.24 10.47 10.70
CA ILE A 33 -18.70 10.98 9.44
C ILE A 33 -17.21 10.66 9.39
N VAL A 34 -16.81 9.85 8.41
CA VAL A 34 -15.41 9.50 8.17
C VAL A 34 -14.87 10.33 7.01
N TYR A 35 -13.76 11.03 7.27
CA TYR A 35 -13.07 11.85 6.28
C TYR A 35 -11.91 11.06 5.65
N PHE A 36 -11.95 10.87 4.33
CA PHE A 36 -10.92 10.18 3.57
C PHE A 36 -10.08 11.19 2.77
N GLY A 37 -8.76 11.19 3.01
CA GLY A 37 -7.79 12.00 2.29
C GLY A 37 -7.32 11.38 0.97
N ILE A 38 -8.27 11.02 0.10
CA ILE A 38 -7.99 10.62 -1.29
C ILE A 38 -8.36 11.78 -2.23
N ASP A 39 -7.60 11.94 -3.31
CA ASP A 39 -7.82 12.99 -4.31
C ASP A 39 -8.43 12.44 -5.63
N GLU A 40 -8.56 13.32 -6.62
CA GLU A 40 -9.14 13.01 -7.93
C GLU A 40 -8.44 11.84 -8.67
N THR A 41 -7.14 11.62 -8.45
CA THR A 41 -6.41 10.48 -9.04
C THR A 41 -6.94 9.14 -8.54
N GLU A 42 -7.60 9.16 -7.38
CA GLU A 42 -8.16 8.02 -6.67
C GLU A 42 -9.69 8.04 -6.63
N PHE A 43 -10.35 8.86 -7.48
CA PHE A 43 -11.81 9.07 -7.48
C PHE A 43 -12.61 7.76 -7.51
N HIS A 44 -12.15 6.78 -8.27
CA HIS A 44 -12.76 5.46 -8.37
C HIS A 44 -12.92 4.75 -7.00
N ARG A 45 -12.07 5.08 -6.02
CA ARG A 45 -12.13 4.55 -4.65
C ARG A 45 -13.26 5.20 -3.84
N ALA A 46 -13.57 6.47 -4.08
CA ALA A 46 -14.56 7.22 -3.31
C ALA A 46 -15.97 6.60 -3.43
N GLY A 47 -16.36 6.19 -4.64
CA GLY A 47 -17.65 5.54 -4.88
C GLY A 47 -17.81 4.24 -4.08
N ARG A 48 -16.79 3.38 -4.11
CA ARG A 48 -16.78 2.11 -3.36
C ARG A 48 -16.80 2.34 -1.85
N ILE A 49 -16.02 3.31 -1.36
CA ILE A 49 -16.00 3.69 0.06
C ILE A 49 -17.40 4.10 0.51
N ASN A 50 -18.00 5.06 -0.21
CA ASN A 50 -19.28 5.61 0.17
C ASN A 50 -20.38 4.53 0.18
N MET A 51 -20.39 3.65 -0.82
CA MET A 51 -21.33 2.52 -0.90
C MET A 51 -21.24 1.61 0.34
N ILE A 52 -20.02 1.24 0.75
CA ILE A 52 -19.79 0.33 1.87
C ILE A 52 -20.21 0.99 3.20
N TYR A 53 -19.74 2.21 3.49
CA TYR A 53 -20.02 2.88 4.76
C TYR A 53 -21.48 3.33 4.90
N THR A 54 -22.13 3.72 3.81
CA THR A 54 -23.57 4.02 3.85
C THR A 54 -24.39 2.80 4.27
N GLY A 55 -23.95 1.59 3.90
CA GLY A 55 -24.55 0.33 4.37
C GLY A 55 -24.49 0.13 5.89
N PHE A 56 -23.50 0.72 6.56
CA PHE A 56 -23.36 0.75 8.03
C PHE A 56 -24.06 1.96 8.68
N GLY A 57 -24.70 2.83 7.89
CA GLY A 57 -25.25 4.09 8.38
C GLY A 57 -24.17 5.11 8.76
N VAL A 58 -22.99 5.01 8.14
CA VAL A 58 -21.85 5.91 8.32
C VAL A 58 -21.71 6.77 7.06
N TRP A 59 -21.47 8.07 7.23
CA TRP A 59 -21.24 8.99 6.12
C TRP A 59 -19.76 9.07 5.77
N SER A 60 -19.44 9.17 4.49
CA SER A 60 -18.07 9.38 4.00
C SER A 60 -17.93 10.77 3.39
N LYS A 61 -16.81 11.44 3.66
CA LYS A 61 -16.43 12.73 3.06
C LYS A 61 -15.08 12.63 2.40
N PHE A 62 -14.93 13.32 1.28
CA PHE A 62 -13.71 13.29 0.47
C PHE A 62 -13.23 14.71 0.17
N PRO A 63 -12.73 15.47 1.17
CA PRO A 63 -12.49 16.91 1.01
C PRO A 63 -11.57 17.27 -0.15
N LEU A 64 -10.56 16.44 -0.45
CA LEU A 64 -9.63 16.72 -1.55
C LEU A 64 -10.29 16.55 -2.92
N ILE A 65 -11.18 15.57 -3.08
CA ILE A 65 -12.02 15.42 -4.29
C ILE A 65 -13.05 16.56 -4.36
N GLU A 66 -13.80 16.78 -3.27
CA GLU A 66 -14.87 17.78 -3.20
C GLU A 66 -14.38 19.20 -3.52
N GLN A 67 -13.15 19.53 -3.12
CA GLN A 67 -12.53 20.83 -3.34
C GLN A 67 -11.52 20.84 -4.50
N LYS A 68 -11.34 19.71 -5.21
CA LYS A 68 -10.35 19.53 -6.29
C LYS A 68 -8.93 19.95 -5.90
N ILE A 69 -8.54 19.60 -4.67
CA ILE A 69 -7.20 19.88 -4.15
C ILE A 69 -6.23 18.80 -4.64
N THR A 70 -5.12 19.21 -5.27
CA THR A 70 -4.10 18.30 -5.77
C THR A 70 -3.06 17.91 -4.71
N LYS A 71 -2.27 16.86 -4.96
CA LYS A 71 -1.17 16.44 -4.08
C LYS A 71 -0.13 17.56 -3.89
N GLU A 72 0.12 18.33 -4.93
CA GLU A 72 1.06 19.46 -4.94
C GLU A 72 0.56 20.55 -3.99
N GLN A 73 -0.72 20.92 -4.08
CA GLN A 73 -1.33 21.90 -3.18
C GLN A 73 -1.35 21.42 -1.73
N VAL A 74 -1.56 20.12 -1.49
CA VAL A 74 -1.42 19.53 -0.14
C VAL A 74 0.01 19.70 0.38
N LYS A 75 1.03 19.41 -0.43
CA LYS A 75 2.45 19.56 -0.04
C LYS A 75 2.79 21.02 0.27
N GLU A 76 2.35 21.96 -0.55
CA GLU A 76 2.54 23.40 -0.33
C GLU A 76 1.95 23.83 1.01
N LYS A 77 0.69 23.47 1.27
CA LYS A 77 -0.02 23.82 2.50
C LYS A 77 0.60 23.19 3.75
N ILE A 78 1.04 21.93 3.66
CA ILE A 78 1.76 21.23 4.74
C ILE A 78 3.07 21.97 5.06
N ASN A 79 3.79 22.42 4.02
CA ASN A 79 5.02 23.18 4.18
C ASN A 79 4.78 24.57 4.79
N GLU A 80 3.72 25.27 4.38
CA GLU A 80 3.31 26.56 4.98
C GLU A 80 3.01 26.45 6.49
N ILE A 81 2.43 25.33 6.91
CA ILE A 81 2.10 25.05 8.33
C ILE A 81 3.33 24.55 9.11
N GLY A 82 4.46 24.30 8.43
CA GLY A 82 5.70 23.82 9.06
C GLY A 82 5.67 22.34 9.41
N ILE A 83 4.82 21.54 8.75
CA ILE A 83 4.79 20.09 8.93
C ILE A 83 5.84 19.45 8.01
N GLU A 84 6.75 18.69 8.59
CA GLU A 84 7.79 18.00 7.83
C GLU A 84 7.23 16.80 7.04
N ILE A 85 7.63 16.68 5.77
CA ILE A 85 7.24 15.52 4.97
C ILE A 85 7.89 14.22 5.49
N PRO A 86 7.18 13.08 5.47
CA PRO A 86 7.74 11.82 5.93
C PRO A 86 9.02 11.41 5.18
N VAL A 87 9.95 10.78 5.91
CA VAL A 87 11.30 10.41 5.42
C VAL A 87 11.28 9.58 4.14
N MET A 88 10.29 8.70 3.97
CA MET A 88 10.17 7.85 2.78
C MET A 88 10.07 8.66 1.48
N TYR A 89 9.38 9.80 1.51
CA TYR A 89 9.29 10.68 0.34
C TYR A 89 10.65 11.32 0.00
N LYS A 90 11.46 11.61 1.02
CA LYS A 90 12.82 12.13 0.84
C LYS A 90 13.78 11.08 0.26
N MET A 91 13.48 9.81 0.48
CA MET A 91 14.22 8.67 -0.07
C MET A 91 13.72 8.25 -1.47
N GLY A 92 12.86 9.05 -2.11
CA GLY A 92 12.38 8.80 -3.48
C GLY A 92 11.13 7.91 -3.59
N PHE A 93 10.58 7.43 -2.47
CA PHE A 93 9.36 6.62 -2.53
C PHE A 93 8.13 7.47 -2.81
N LYS A 94 7.28 7.03 -3.75
CA LYS A 94 5.98 7.66 -4.04
C LYS A 94 4.97 7.54 -2.88
N HIS A 95 5.18 6.60 -1.96
CA HIS A 95 4.28 6.35 -0.83
C HIS A 95 5.03 6.11 0.48
N ASN A 96 4.57 6.73 1.56
CA ASN A 96 5.03 6.47 2.92
C ASN A 96 4.29 5.28 3.54
N ASN A 97 4.57 4.07 3.04
CA ASN A 97 3.95 2.83 3.51
C ASN A 97 4.94 1.98 4.34
N CYS A 98 4.74 0.65 4.44
CA CYS A 98 5.41 -0.30 5.33
C CYS A 98 6.96 -0.37 5.22
N SER A 99 7.64 0.71 5.61
CA SER A 99 9.08 0.94 5.48
C SER A 99 9.57 0.75 4.04
N GLY A 100 8.74 1.17 3.08
CA GLY A 100 9.01 0.98 1.66
C GLY A 100 8.97 -0.47 1.18
N GLY A 101 8.68 -1.46 2.03
CA GLY A 101 8.51 -2.88 1.67
C GLY A 101 7.06 -3.32 1.69
N CYS A 102 6.17 -2.52 1.10
CA CYS A 102 4.74 -2.82 1.06
C CYS A 102 4.44 -3.90 0.01
N VAL A 103 3.63 -4.88 0.38
CA VAL A 103 3.25 -6.00 -0.51
C VAL A 103 2.53 -5.56 -1.79
N ARG A 104 1.99 -4.33 -1.83
CA ARG A 104 1.28 -3.77 -2.99
C ARG A 104 2.18 -3.01 -3.97
N GLN A 105 3.47 -2.89 -3.68
CA GLN A 105 4.40 -2.22 -4.56
C GLN A 105 4.75 -3.04 -5.81
N GLY A 106 5.08 -2.32 -6.88
CA GLY A 106 5.65 -2.87 -8.12
C GLY A 106 7.16 -3.12 -8.01
N LYS A 107 7.74 -3.72 -9.05
CA LYS A 107 9.16 -4.11 -9.07
C LYS A 107 10.13 -2.94 -8.94
N ALA A 108 9.83 -1.77 -9.54
CA ALA A 108 10.68 -0.59 -9.39
C ALA A 108 10.74 -0.09 -7.94
N SER A 109 9.62 -0.14 -7.21
CA SER A 109 9.63 0.19 -5.78
C SER A 109 10.45 -0.81 -4.95
N TRP A 110 10.44 -2.10 -5.30
CA TRP A 110 11.31 -3.10 -4.68
C TRP A 110 12.79 -2.89 -5.02
N LYS A 111 13.11 -2.44 -6.23
CA LYS A 111 14.47 -2.01 -6.62
C LYS A 111 14.91 -0.81 -5.76
N LEU A 112 14.10 0.24 -5.69
CA LEU A 112 14.39 1.39 -4.83
C LEU A 112 14.61 0.97 -3.38
N LEU A 113 13.83 0.02 -2.86
CA LEU A 113 14.02 -0.54 -1.52
C LEU A 113 15.36 -1.25 -1.37
N LEU A 114 15.76 -2.06 -2.35
CA LEU A 114 17.05 -2.75 -2.34
C LEU A 114 18.22 -1.75 -2.30
N GLU A 115 18.12 -0.66 -3.06
CA GLU A 115 19.16 0.37 -3.16
C GLU A 115 19.22 1.30 -1.94
N THR A 116 18.07 1.65 -1.36
CA THR A 116 17.99 2.63 -0.26
C THR A 116 17.99 2.02 1.14
N MET A 117 17.42 0.82 1.30
CA MET A 117 17.29 0.14 2.59
C MET A 117 17.47 -1.39 2.40
N PRO A 118 18.70 -1.85 2.07
CA PRO A 118 18.98 -3.25 1.77
C PRO A 118 18.63 -4.20 2.93
N ASP A 119 18.77 -3.76 4.19
CA ASP A 119 18.40 -4.56 5.36
C ASP A 119 16.88 -4.84 5.40
N VAL A 120 16.06 -3.85 5.03
CA VAL A 120 14.60 -4.02 4.95
C VAL A 120 14.26 -4.96 3.80
N TYR A 121 14.95 -4.85 2.66
CA TYR A 121 14.78 -5.79 1.55
C TYR A 121 15.11 -7.23 1.97
N ALA A 122 16.28 -7.43 2.60
CA ALA A 122 16.76 -8.74 3.05
C ALA A 122 15.80 -9.38 4.07
N GLU A 123 15.24 -8.58 4.98
CA GLU A 123 14.20 -9.01 5.92
C GLU A 123 12.95 -9.53 5.18
N ARG A 124 12.49 -8.82 4.15
CA ARG A 124 11.32 -9.22 3.35
C ARG A 124 11.62 -10.47 2.53
N GLU A 125 12.78 -10.55 1.89
CA GLU A 125 13.22 -11.75 1.15
C GLU A 125 13.28 -12.97 2.06
N ARG A 126 13.86 -12.82 3.27
CA ARG A 126 13.88 -13.89 4.28
C ARG A 126 12.48 -14.34 4.67
N LEU A 127 11.59 -13.40 4.99
CA LEU A 127 10.21 -13.71 5.37
C LEU A 127 9.42 -14.41 4.25
N GLU A 128 9.62 -14.01 3.00
CA GLU A 128 9.01 -14.67 1.84
C GLU A 128 9.46 -16.14 1.71
N ARG A 129 10.77 -16.38 1.90
CA ARG A 129 11.36 -17.73 1.89
C ARG A 129 10.84 -18.58 3.04
N GLU A 130 10.95 -18.11 4.28
CA GLU A 130 10.49 -18.82 5.48
C GLU A 130 9.00 -19.17 5.40
N PHE A 131 8.18 -18.24 4.88
CA PHE A 131 6.76 -18.48 4.69
C PHE A 131 6.51 -19.59 3.64
N SER A 132 7.24 -19.55 2.53
CA SER A 132 7.12 -20.57 1.47
C SER A 132 7.52 -21.96 1.96
N GLU A 133 8.63 -22.06 2.70
CA GLU A 133 9.09 -23.30 3.33
C GLU A 133 8.04 -23.87 4.27
N LYS A 134 7.52 -23.03 5.18
CA LYS A 134 6.48 -23.45 6.13
C LYS A 134 5.15 -23.84 5.45
N ALA A 135 4.80 -23.17 4.36
CA ALA A 135 3.58 -23.45 3.61
C ALA A 135 3.70 -24.67 2.68
N GLY A 136 4.90 -25.19 2.45
CA GLY A 136 5.17 -26.29 1.51
C GLY A 136 4.87 -25.93 0.06
N LYS A 137 4.84 -24.63 -0.28
CA LYS A 137 4.54 -24.13 -1.64
C LYS A 137 5.14 -22.74 -1.86
N LYS A 138 5.40 -22.39 -3.12
CA LYS A 138 5.90 -21.06 -3.49
C LYS A 138 4.87 -19.98 -3.10
N CYS A 139 5.25 -19.05 -2.23
CA CYS A 139 4.47 -17.88 -1.85
C CYS A 139 5.32 -16.63 -2.06
N THR A 140 4.81 -15.66 -2.83
CA THR A 140 5.58 -14.46 -3.19
C THR A 140 4.78 -13.18 -3.01
N PHE A 141 5.47 -12.09 -2.65
CA PHE A 141 4.91 -10.74 -2.58
C PHE A 141 4.50 -10.23 -3.96
N LEU A 142 5.29 -10.54 -4.99
CA LEU A 142 4.99 -10.23 -6.37
C LEU A 142 4.43 -11.48 -7.07
N LYS A 143 3.34 -11.33 -7.82
CA LYS A 143 2.69 -12.44 -8.53
C LYS A 143 3.69 -13.28 -9.34
N GLY A 144 3.98 -14.49 -8.84
CA GLY A 144 4.82 -15.50 -9.51
C GLY A 144 6.34 -15.30 -9.40
N VAL A 145 6.82 -14.19 -8.87
CA VAL A 145 8.25 -13.82 -8.83
C VAL A 145 8.67 -13.57 -7.38
N SER A 146 9.69 -14.27 -6.90
CA SER A 146 10.22 -14.04 -5.54
C SER A 146 11.09 -12.80 -5.49
N LEU A 147 11.27 -12.22 -4.31
CA LEU A 147 12.21 -11.13 -4.10
C LEU A 147 13.64 -11.58 -4.42
N GLN A 148 14.03 -12.80 -4.10
CA GLN A 148 15.32 -13.34 -4.54
C GLN A 148 15.49 -13.24 -6.07
N GLN A 149 14.48 -13.65 -6.85
CA GLN A 149 14.52 -13.55 -8.31
C GLN A 149 14.55 -12.10 -8.79
N VAL A 150 13.89 -11.17 -8.07
CA VAL A 150 13.95 -9.74 -8.38
C VAL A 150 15.35 -9.19 -8.13
N ARG A 151 15.95 -9.50 -6.98
CA ARG A 151 17.32 -9.09 -6.63
C ARG A 151 18.33 -9.62 -7.64
N GLU A 152 18.29 -10.92 -7.96
CA GLU A 152 19.16 -11.54 -8.96
C GLU A 152 19.00 -10.86 -10.33
N ALA A 153 17.77 -10.51 -10.74
CA ALA A 153 17.52 -9.80 -11.99
C ALA A 153 18.08 -8.37 -11.99
N ILE A 154 17.99 -7.64 -10.88
CA ILE A 154 18.57 -6.30 -10.72
C ILE A 154 20.11 -6.37 -10.71
N GLU A 155 20.69 -7.35 -10.01
CA GLU A 155 22.14 -7.56 -9.97
C GLU A 155 22.70 -7.90 -11.37
N MET A 156 21.94 -8.64 -12.19
CA MET A 156 22.30 -8.94 -13.59
C MET A 156 22.10 -7.76 -14.54
N GLN A 157 21.03 -6.98 -14.33
CA GLN A 157 20.67 -5.84 -15.17
C GLN A 157 20.17 -4.68 -14.29
N PRO A 158 21.07 -3.79 -13.81
CA PRO A 158 20.71 -2.71 -12.90
C PRO A 158 19.63 -1.78 -13.46
N ASP A 159 19.61 -1.55 -14.77
CA ASP A 159 18.64 -0.67 -15.46
C ASP A 159 17.33 -1.38 -15.84
N LEU A 160 17.04 -2.56 -15.27
CA LEU A 160 15.86 -3.36 -15.65
C LEU A 160 14.52 -2.70 -15.28
N PHE A 161 14.48 -1.91 -14.20
CA PHE A 161 13.29 -1.19 -13.75
C PHE A 161 13.61 0.30 -13.61
N ASN A 162 12.73 1.13 -14.19
CA ASN A 162 12.87 2.58 -14.20
C ASN A 162 11.90 3.25 -13.23
N ASP A 163 12.19 4.50 -12.86
CA ASP A 163 11.41 5.27 -11.89
C ASP A 163 9.95 5.52 -12.33
N GLU A 164 9.69 5.44 -13.63
CA GLU A 164 8.34 5.53 -14.20
C GLU A 164 7.42 4.41 -13.69
N ASP A 165 7.97 3.26 -13.29
CA ASP A 165 7.24 2.09 -12.79
C ASP A 165 7.07 2.07 -11.26
N LEU A 166 7.38 3.16 -10.56
CA LEU A 166 7.30 3.23 -9.09
C LEU A 166 5.86 3.16 -8.56
N ASP A 167 4.84 3.28 -9.42
CA ASP A 167 3.45 3.20 -8.98
C ASP A 167 3.10 1.78 -8.51
N GLY A 168 2.65 1.70 -7.26
CA GLY A 168 2.11 0.48 -6.70
C GLY A 168 0.66 0.25 -7.12
N ILE A 169 0.10 -0.89 -6.71
CA ILE A 169 -1.31 -1.18 -6.92
C ILE A 169 -2.12 -0.68 -5.71
N ASP A 170 -3.21 0.04 -5.92
CA ASP A 170 -3.96 0.71 -4.86
C ASP A 170 -4.40 -0.21 -3.71
N CYS A 171 -4.10 0.16 -2.47
CA CYS A 171 -4.59 -0.60 -1.32
C CYS A 171 -6.11 -0.37 -1.15
N MET A 172 -6.95 -1.32 -1.56
CA MET A 172 -8.36 -1.32 -1.19
C MET A 172 -8.48 -1.87 0.23
N GLY A 173 -8.80 -1.00 1.19
CA GLY A 173 -9.03 -1.35 2.59
C GLY A 173 -10.45 -1.85 2.85
N PHE A 174 -11.21 -2.20 1.83
CA PHE A 174 -12.64 -2.43 2.00
C PHE A 174 -12.99 -3.88 1.69
N CYS A 175 -13.49 -4.57 2.72
CA CYS A 175 -14.19 -5.82 2.55
C CYS A 175 -15.44 -5.56 1.71
N GLU A 176 -15.47 -6.07 0.48
CA GLU A 176 -16.75 -6.61 0.02
C GLU A 176 -16.96 -7.89 0.84
N ASN A 177 -18.19 -8.14 1.27
CA ASN A 177 -18.58 -9.45 1.76
C ASN A 177 -18.07 -10.48 0.75
N MET A 178 -17.01 -11.19 1.13
CA MET A 178 -16.47 -12.29 0.38
C MET A 178 -17.20 -13.54 0.87
N PHE A 179 -18.51 -13.56 0.62
CA PHE A 179 -19.42 -14.69 0.79
C PHE A 179 -20.40 -14.68 -0.38
#